data_AF-A0A2S4WLW9-F1
#
_entry.id   AF-A0A2S4WLW9-F1
#
_cell.length_a   1.000
_cell.length_b   1.000
_cell.length_c   1.000
_cell.angle_alpha   90.00
_cell.angle_beta   90.00
_cell.angle_gamma   90.00
#
_symmetry.space_group_name_H-M   'P 1'
#
loop_
_entity.id
_entity.type
_entity.pdbx_description
1 polymer ?
#
loop_
_entity_poly.entity_id
_entity_poly.type
_entity_poly.pdbx_seq_one_letter_code
_entity_poly.pdbx_strand_id
1 'polypeptide(L)' 'MEQSSRLDPSQPSFRIPIGDYKILIRALRVDGNPYTDADFDYWVSPAISVSGSPVIHRPTTPQSRSLPASMRG' A
#
# COMPACT_ATOMS: atom_id res chain seq x y z
N MET A 1 8.18 23.93 23.00
CA MET A 1 8.92 23.22 21.93
C MET A 1 7.89 22.48 21.10
N GLU A 2 7.35 23.11 20.05
CA GLU A 2 6.46 22.43 19.11
C GLU A 2 7.34 21.71 18.08
N GLN A 3 7.32 20.39 18.15
CA GLN A 3 8.10 19.53 17.28
C GLN A 3 7.27 19.28 16.01
N SER A 4 7.40 20.20 15.06
CA SER A 4 6.82 20.08 13.72
C SER A 4 7.31 18.80 13.05
N SER A 5 6.44 17.79 12.98
CA SER A 5 6.68 16.53 12.29
C SER A 5 6.82 16.82 10.79
N ARG A 6 8.05 17.01 10.35
CA ARG A 6 8.40 17.14 8.93
C ARG A 6 7.96 15.86 8.22
N LEU A 7 7.05 16.00 7.25
CA LEU A 7 6.83 14.99 6.23
C LEU A 7 8.17 14.74 5.55
N ASP A 8 8.71 13.53 5.68
CA ASP A 8 9.93 13.14 4.99
C ASP A 8 9.60 12.99 3.49
N PRO A 9 10.11 13.88 2.60
CA PRO A 9 9.79 13.84 1.17
C PRO A 9 10.45 12.65 0.45
N SER A 10 11.23 11.81 1.15
CA SER A 10 11.97 10.71 0.55
C SER A 10 11.20 9.39 0.48
N GLN A 11 9.96 9.30 0.99
CA GLN A 11 9.20 8.06 0.87
C GLN A 11 8.73 7.88 -0.59
N PRO A 12 9.28 6.93 -1.36
CA PRO A 12 8.89 6.77 -2.75
C PRO A 12 7.43 6.33 -2.79
N SER A 13 6.56 7.15 -3.37
CA SER A 13 5.20 6.74 -3.67
C SER A 13 5.25 5.75 -4.84
N PHE A 14 5.25 4.45 -4.54
CA PHE A 14 5.18 3.43 -5.58
C PHE A 14 3.75 3.37 -6.13
N ARG A 15 3.61 3.56 -7.45
CA ARG A 15 2.34 3.43 -8.18
C ARG A 15 2.47 2.31 -9.20
N ILE A 16 1.57 1.35 -9.13
CA ILE A 16 1.47 0.29 -10.14
C ILE A 16 0.89 0.92 -11.41
N PRO A 17 1.55 0.79 -12.58
CA PRO A 17 1.01 1.32 -13.83
C PRO A 17 -0.33 0.67 -14.21
N ILE A 18 -1.11 1.38 -15.03
CA ILE A 18 -2.34 0.85 -15.62
C ILE A 18 -1.96 -0.21 -16.66
N GLY A 19 -2.62 -1.36 -16.63
CA GLY A 19 -2.39 -2.44 -17.57
C GLY A 19 -2.84 -3.80 -17.07
N ASP A 20 -2.59 -4.83 -17.87
CA ASP A 20 -2.88 -6.21 -17.53
C ASP A 20 -1.64 -6.90 -16.94
N TYR A 21 -1.84 -7.55 -15.80
CA TYR A 21 -0.80 -8.21 -15.05
C TYR A 21 -1.18 -9.66 -14.74
N LYS A 22 -0.15 -10.47 -14.46
CA LYS A 22 -0.32 -11.79 -13.85
C LYS A 22 0.49 -11.84 -12.57
N ILE A 23 -0.03 -12.52 -11.56
CA ILE A 23 0.66 -12.77 -10.31
C ILE A 23 1.32 -14.15 -10.42
N LEU A 24 2.61 -14.21 -10.12
CA LEU A 24 3.35 -15.46 -9.92
C LEU A 24 3.39 -15.76 -8.42
N ILE A 25 2.75 -16.85 -8.02
CA ILE A 25 2.82 -17.37 -6.65
C ILE A 25 3.88 -18.48 -6.66
N ARG A 26 4.83 -18.36 -5.74
CA ARG A 26 5.87 -19.36 -5.47
C ARG A 26 5.69 -19.83 -4.03
N ALA A 27 5.46 -21.12 -3.83
CA ALA A 27 5.34 -21.71 -2.49
C ALA A 27 6.35 -22.83 -2.31
N LEU A 28 7.06 -22.81 -1.17
CA LEU A 28 7.95 -23.90 -0.77
C LEU A 28 7.09 -25.08 -0.30
N ARG A 29 7.41 -26.29 -0.75
CA ARG A 29 6.81 -27.51 -0.20
C ARG A 29 7.13 -27.66 1.28
N VAL A 30 6.27 -28.34 2.04
CA VAL A 30 6.36 -28.43 3.51
C VAL A 30 7.72 -28.96 3.99
N ASP A 31 8.32 -29.88 3.24
CA ASP A 31 9.62 -30.51 3.48
C ASP A 31 10.71 -30.04 2.50
N GLY A 32 10.44 -29.00 1.71
CA GLY A 32 11.33 -28.50 0.68
C GLY A 32 12.52 -27.69 1.23
N ASN A 33 13.62 -27.68 0.49
CA ASN A 33 14.78 -26.84 0.76
C ASN A 33 14.62 -25.45 0.12
N PRO A 34 14.64 -24.34 0.87
CA PRO A 34 14.47 -23.00 0.31
C PRO A 34 15.59 -22.56 -0.65
N TYR A 35 16.74 -23.26 -0.62
CA TYR A 35 17.88 -23.02 -1.50
C TYR A 35 17.83 -23.83 -2.80
N THR A 36 16.84 -24.71 -2.96
CA THR A 36 16.69 -25.58 -4.14
C THR A 36 15.41 -25.18 -4.88
N ASP A 37 15.55 -24.75 -6.13
CA ASP A 37 14.39 -24.22 -6.87
C ASP A 37 13.33 -25.28 -7.20
N ALA A 38 13.75 -26.54 -7.37
CA ALA A 38 12.86 -27.66 -7.68
C ALA A 38 11.87 -28.00 -6.55
N ASP A 39 12.09 -27.48 -5.34
CA ASP A 39 11.23 -27.71 -4.17
C ASP A 39 10.09 -26.70 -4.06
N PHE A 40 9.98 -25.80 -5.03
CA PHE A 40 8.91 -24.82 -5.11
C PHE A 40 7.85 -25.21 -6.12
N ASP A 41 6.60 -25.04 -5.73
CA ASP A 41 5.46 -25.09 -6.63
C ASP A 41 5.13 -23.67 -7.11
N TYR A 42 4.76 -23.58 -8.38
CA TYR A 42 4.51 -22.33 -9.09
C TYR A 42 3.09 -22.30 -9.64
N TRP A 43 2.37 -21.23 -9.35
CA TRP A 43 1.06 -20.96 -9.94
C TRP A 43 1.01 -19.56 -10.51
N VAL A 44 0.34 -19.42 -11.64
CA VAL A 44 0.12 -18.14 -12.30
C VAL A 44 -1.37 -17.81 -12.22
N SER A 45 -1.70 -16.61 -11.77
CA SER A 45 -3.09 -16.16 -11.75
C SER A 45 -3.64 -16.00 -13.18
N PRO A 46 -4.97 -16.00 -13.35
CA PRO A 46 -5.57 -15.35 -14.51
C PRO A 46 -5.05 -13.91 -14.66
N ALA A 47 -5.18 -13.36 -15.88
CA ALA A 47 -4.85 -11.96 -16.09
C ALA A 47 -5.77 -11.06 -15.26
N ILE A 48 -5.20 -10.05 -14.60
CA ILE A 48 -5.92 -9.03 -13.83
C ILE A 48 -5.62 -7.65 -14.44
N SER A 49 -6.65 -6.83 -14.59
CA SER A 49 -6.49 -5.47 -15.11
C SER A 49 -6.38 -4.47 -13.96
N VAL A 50 -5.28 -3.73 -13.90
CA VAL A 50 -5.13 -2.59 -13.00
C VAL A 50 -5.73 -1.37 -13.69
N SER A 51 -6.83 -0.87 -13.15
CA SER A 51 -7.54 0.31 -13.63
C SER A 51 -7.77 1.32 -12.50
N GLY A 52 -7.72 2.60 -12.82
CA GLY A 52 -8.02 3.69 -11.86
C GLY A 52 -7.15 4.93 -12.02
N SER A 53 -7.65 6.05 -11.51
CA SER A 53 -6.84 7.25 -11.24
C SER A 53 -6.08 7.05 -9.92
N PRO A 54 -4.85 7.56 -9.79
CA PRO A 54 -4.06 7.40 -8.58
C PRO A 54 -4.86 7.87 -7.37
N VAL A 55 -5.03 7.00 -6.38
CA VAL A 55 -5.53 7.41 -5.06
C VAL A 55 -4.51 8.38 -4.50
N ILE A 56 -4.78 9.68 -4.63
CA ILE A 56 -4.10 10.68 -3.80
C ILE A 56 -4.57 10.35 -2.39
N HIS A 57 -3.68 9.78 -1.58
CA HIS A 57 -3.85 9.77 -0.14
C HIS A 57 -3.93 11.23 0.28
N ARG A 58 -5.15 11.79 0.31
CA ARG A 58 -5.39 13.05 0.98
C ARG A 58 -5.14 12.72 2.45
N PRO A 59 -4.14 13.32 3.11
CA PRO A 59 -4.01 13.16 4.54
C PRO A 59 -5.36 13.54 5.13
N THR A 60 -6.06 12.61 5.75
CA THR A 60 -7.25 12.93 6.52
C THR A 60 -6.75 13.76 7.69
N THR A 61 -6.74 15.08 7.52
CA THR A 61 -6.58 16.00 8.63
C THR A 61 -7.64 15.61 9.65
N PRO A 62 -7.28 15.26 10.89
CA PRO A 62 -8.30 15.11 11.93
C PRO A 62 -9.02 16.45 12.00
N GLN A 63 -10.31 16.45 11.64
CA GLN A 63 -11.15 17.62 11.81
C GLN A 63 -11.17 17.89 13.31
N SER A 64 -10.39 18.89 13.75
CA SER A 64 -10.52 19.45 15.08
C SER A 64 -11.96 19.90 15.21
N ARG A 65 -12.74 19.22 16.05
CA ARG A 65 -14.09 19.64 16.41
C ARG A 65 -13.98 21.07 16.91
N SER A 66 -14.34 22.03 16.08
CA SER A 66 -14.67 23.37 16.54
C SER A 66 -15.84 23.21 17.52
N LEU A 67 -15.58 23.54 18.79
CA LEU A 67 -16.61 23.63 19.81
C LEU A 67 -17.70 24.61 19.33
N PRO A 68 -18.99 24.33 19.61
CA PRO A 68 -20.08 25.20 19.18
C PRO A 68 -19.90 26.60 19.78
N ALA A 69 -20.24 27.63 18.99
CA ALA A 69 -20.10 29.05 19.28
C ALA A 69 -20.98 29.57 20.44
N SER A 70 -21.35 28.73 21.41
CA SER A 70 -22.26 29.03 22.52
C SER A 70 -21.54 29.21 23.88
N MET A 71 -20.21 29.26 23.90
CA MET A 71 -19.42 29.56 25.11
C MET A 71 -18.64 30.89 24.97
N ARG A 72 -19.24 31.88 24.31
CA ARG A 72 -18.76 33.27 24.34
C ARG A 72 -19.87 34.13 24.96
N GLY A 73 -19.90 34.16 26.28
CA GLY A 73 -20.74 35.01 27.12
C GLY A 73 -19.98 35.30 28.39
#